data_AF-A0A3P1ZYJ6-F1
#
_entry.id   AF-A0A3P1ZYJ6-F1
#
_cell.length_a   1.000
_cell.length_b   1.000
_cell.length_c   1.000
_cell.angle_alpha   90.00
_cell.angle_beta   90.00
_cell.angle_gamma   90.00
#
_symmetry.space_group_name_H-M   'P 1'
#
loop_
_entity.id
_entity.type
_entity.pdbx_description
1 polymer ?
#
loop_
_entity_poly.entity_id
_entity_poly.type
_entity_poly.pdbx_seq_one_letter_code
_entity_poly.pdbx_strand_id
1 'polypeptide(L)'
;MEIDIFPTPHQKEGLARNFDRGFLAILIITYVVAAFKTAQCIVGNDAGKEFVCFLLTIPIFIGYYALFVLVCHGIKMGLYAYFKSHRKEWNNIADREEMEEHIAQNLDHIQKKAQEKTATITNTKNAAPIADDTPKRESNVESNSPEEVTVTPEALAKLQLKRDIQKAHDELEVFINQVQIDRKQMNEAKVAREARKLEAILKYTRYTLMPHGFTDEELYQIEEAVKLLVELNGITRMEVLSIGKKKGLKQADLKNFCWNIASQYGIDPKTTALFALNLFYAWFSNTEPSSIQKTLRNTAGTYTIEIDANIIDHLPQLEEKVLGKNHK
;
A
#
# COMPACT_ATOMS: atom_id res chain seq x y z
N MET A 1 -4.34 8.81 5.58
CA MET A 1 -5.39 8.17 4.79
C MET A 1 -4.87 6.80 4.44
N GLU A 2 -5.38 5.78 5.10
CA GLU A 2 -5.14 4.38 4.78
C GLU A 2 -6.21 3.96 3.77
N ILE A 3 -5.82 3.39 2.62
CA ILE A 3 -6.76 2.81 1.67
C ILE A 3 -6.77 1.30 1.94
N ASP A 4 -7.85 0.85 2.58
CA ASP A 4 -8.10 -0.54 2.96
C ASP A 4 -8.62 -1.31 1.73
N ILE A 5 -7.84 -2.27 1.23
CA ILE A 5 -8.11 -2.98 -0.04
C ILE A 5 -9.22 -4.06 0.09
N PHE A 6 -9.84 -4.19 1.26
CA PHE A 6 -11.04 -5.02 1.41
C PHE A 6 -12.09 -4.24 2.20
N PRO A 7 -13.35 -4.14 1.72
CA PRO A 7 -14.41 -3.64 2.56
C PRO A 7 -14.58 -4.66 3.70
N THR A 8 -14.05 -4.34 4.88
CA THR A 8 -14.42 -5.07 6.10
C THR A 8 -15.92 -4.85 6.29
N PRO A 9 -16.77 -5.89 6.17
CA PRO A 9 -18.14 -5.73 6.66
C PRO A 9 -18.01 -5.45 8.14
N HIS A 10 -18.61 -4.34 8.61
CA HIS A 10 -18.68 -3.93 10.01
C HIS A 10 -18.92 -5.15 10.92
N GLN A 11 -17.84 -5.74 11.44
CA GLN A 11 -17.90 -6.95 12.22
C GLN A 11 -18.16 -6.53 13.66
N LYS A 12 -19.40 -6.77 14.11
CA LYS A 12 -19.75 -6.72 15.53
C LYS A 12 -18.79 -7.65 16.30
N GLU A 13 -17.86 -7.06 17.05
CA GLU A 13 -16.77 -7.71 17.80
C GLU A 13 -17.21 -8.72 18.89
N GLY A 14 -18.51 -8.98 19.04
CA GLY A 14 -19.04 -9.97 19.99
C GLY A 14 -19.37 -11.35 19.40
N LEU A 15 -19.61 -11.46 18.08
CA LEU A 15 -20.24 -12.67 17.49
C LEU A 15 -19.24 -13.63 16.83
N ALA A 16 -18.15 -13.11 16.24
CA ALA A 16 -17.18 -13.90 15.49
C ALA A 16 -16.36 -14.88 16.36
N ARG A 17 -16.05 -14.51 17.62
CA ARG A 17 -15.23 -15.33 18.52
C ARG A 17 -15.93 -16.65 18.93
N ASN A 18 -17.26 -16.67 18.94
CA ASN A 18 -18.05 -17.87 19.23
C ASN A 18 -18.31 -18.71 17.98
N PHE A 19 -18.43 -18.07 16.81
CA PHE A 19 -18.55 -18.76 15.52
C PHE A 19 -17.29 -19.56 15.19
N ASP A 20 -16.10 -19.01 15.49
CA ASP A 20 -14.83 -19.66 15.17
C ASP A 20 -14.56 -20.92 16.01
N ARG A 21 -14.86 -20.88 17.32
CA ARG A 21 -14.72 -22.06 18.20
C ARG A 21 -15.77 -23.13 17.92
N GLY A 22 -17.02 -22.73 17.67
CA GLY A 22 -18.11 -23.66 17.34
C GLY A 22 -17.88 -24.35 16.00
N PHE A 23 -17.45 -23.59 14.99
CA PHE A 23 -17.14 -24.13 13.67
C PHE A 23 -15.94 -25.06 13.70
N LEU A 24 -14.88 -24.71 14.45
CA LEU A 24 -13.73 -25.57 14.65
C LEU A 24 -14.11 -26.88 15.36
N ALA A 25 -14.98 -26.82 16.38
CA ALA A 25 -15.47 -28.01 17.06
C ALA A 25 -16.27 -28.93 16.11
N ILE A 26 -17.16 -28.35 15.29
CA ILE A 26 -17.92 -29.10 14.27
C ILE A 26 -16.98 -29.75 13.25
N LEU A 27 -15.98 -29.03 12.77
CA LEU A 27 -14.97 -29.56 11.85
C LEU A 27 -14.22 -30.75 12.46
N ILE A 28 -13.75 -30.61 13.70
CA ILE A 28 -13.02 -31.67 14.40
C ILE A 28 -13.92 -32.91 14.56
N ILE A 29 -15.17 -32.74 14.99
CA ILE A 29 -16.12 -33.84 15.17
C ILE A 29 -16.36 -34.55 13.83
N THR A 30 -16.62 -33.80 12.75
CA THR A 30 -16.80 -34.38 11.41
C THR A 30 -15.59 -35.18 10.96
N TYR A 31 -14.39 -34.69 11.26
CA TYR A 31 -13.13 -35.33 10.89
C TYR A 31 -12.89 -36.63 11.68
N VAL A 32 -13.19 -36.63 12.99
CA VAL A 32 -13.12 -37.82 13.84
C VAL A 32 -14.13 -38.88 13.38
N VAL A 33 -15.36 -38.48 13.06
CA VAL A 33 -16.39 -39.39 12.54
C VAL A 33 -16.00 -39.98 11.19
N ALA A 34 -15.40 -39.17 10.30
CA ALA A 34 -14.90 -39.65 9.01
C ALA A 34 -13.76 -40.67 9.19
N ALA A 35 -12.78 -40.38 10.06
CA ALA A 35 -11.69 -41.30 10.36
C ALA A 35 -12.20 -42.62 10.97
N PHE A 36 -13.20 -42.55 11.86
CA PHE A 36 -13.82 -43.73 12.46
C PHE A 36 -14.58 -44.58 11.43
N LYS A 37 -15.33 -43.95 10.52
CA LYS A 37 -15.98 -44.66 9.40
C LYS A 37 -14.97 -45.33 8.47
N THR A 38 -13.85 -44.67 8.18
CA THR A 38 -12.76 -45.27 7.41
C THR A 38 -12.16 -46.47 8.13
N ALA A 39 -11.96 -46.38 9.45
CA ALA A 39 -11.49 -47.52 10.25
C ALA A 39 -12.48 -48.70 10.22
N GLN A 40 -13.78 -48.42 10.35
CA GLN A 40 -14.83 -49.44 10.23
C GLN A 40 -14.87 -50.08 8.84
N CYS A 41 -14.61 -49.31 7.77
CA CYS A 41 -14.54 -49.81 6.40
C CYS A 41 -13.36 -50.78 6.20
N ILE A 42 -12.23 -50.54 6.88
CA ILE A 42 -11.03 -51.38 6.81
C ILE A 42 -11.17 -52.67 7.64
N VAL A 43 -11.75 -52.59 8.84
CA VAL A 43 -11.77 -53.69 9.83
C VAL A 43 -13.07 -54.51 9.80
N GLY A 44 -14.14 -53.93 9.27
CA GLY A 44 -15.50 -54.48 9.32
C GLY A 44 -16.31 -53.95 10.51
N ASN A 45 -17.64 -53.91 10.35
CA ASN A 45 -18.57 -53.28 11.29
C ASN A 45 -19.20 -54.29 12.27
N ASP A 46 -18.37 -55.10 12.92
CA ASP A 46 -18.82 -56.09 13.91
C ASP A 46 -18.61 -55.55 15.34
N ALA A 47 -19.57 -55.76 16.23
CA ALA A 47 -19.53 -55.28 17.63
C ALA A 47 -18.28 -55.76 18.40
N GLY A 48 -17.69 -56.91 18.03
CA GLY A 48 -16.45 -57.42 18.63
C GLY A 48 -15.16 -56.71 18.19
N LYS A 49 -15.23 -55.84 17.16
CA LYS A 49 -14.07 -55.16 16.56
C LYS A 49 -14.06 -53.66 16.81
N GLU A 50 -15.04 -53.12 17.54
CA GLU A 50 -15.16 -51.68 17.81
C GLU A 50 -13.90 -51.10 18.46
N PHE A 51 -13.30 -51.81 19.41
CA PHE A 51 -12.06 -51.38 20.06
C PHE A 51 -10.89 -51.25 19.07
N VAL A 52 -10.80 -52.16 18.10
CA VAL A 52 -9.78 -52.12 17.05
C VAL A 52 -10.03 -50.95 16.09
N CYS A 53 -11.29 -50.66 15.76
CA CYS A 53 -11.67 -49.48 14.97
C CYS A 53 -11.30 -48.18 15.68
N PHE A 54 -11.54 -48.08 17.00
CA PHE A 54 -11.14 -46.91 17.79
C PHE A 54 -9.61 -46.71 17.79
N LEU A 55 -8.83 -47.78 17.95
CA LEU A 55 -7.36 -47.70 17.90
C LEU A 55 -6.84 -47.25 16.54
N LEU A 56 -7.47 -47.68 15.44
CA LEU A 56 -7.08 -47.28 14.08
C LEU A 56 -7.56 -45.88 13.68
N THR A 57 -8.56 -45.33 14.38
CA THR A 57 -9.09 -43.98 14.10
C THR A 57 -8.05 -42.89 14.35
N ILE A 58 -7.22 -43.04 15.38
CA ILE A 58 -6.20 -42.05 15.78
C ILE A 58 -5.15 -41.85 14.67
N PRO A 59 -4.46 -42.89 14.15
CA PRO A 59 -3.48 -42.71 13.07
C PRO A 59 -4.13 -42.26 11.75
N ILE A 60 -5.36 -42.70 11.45
CA ILE A 60 -6.09 -42.24 10.25
C ILE A 60 -6.40 -40.74 10.35
N PHE A 61 -6.87 -40.27 11.51
CA PHE A 61 -7.11 -38.85 11.77
C PHE A 61 -5.84 -38.01 11.63
N ILE A 62 -4.71 -38.49 12.17
CA ILE A 62 -3.40 -37.82 12.04
C ILE A 62 -2.98 -37.75 10.57
N GLY A 63 -3.15 -38.83 9.81
CA GLY A 63 -2.84 -38.86 8.38
C GLY A 63 -3.69 -37.89 7.56
N TYR A 64 -4.99 -37.82 7.83
CA TYR A 64 -5.87 -36.83 7.20
C TYR A 64 -5.46 -35.39 7.56
N TYR A 65 -5.13 -35.13 8.82
CA TYR A 65 -4.67 -33.80 9.25
C TYR A 65 -3.38 -33.39 8.52
N ALA A 66 -2.42 -34.31 8.36
CA ALA A 66 -1.19 -34.03 7.63
C ALA A 66 -1.46 -33.66 6.15
N LEU A 67 -2.37 -34.38 5.48
CA LEU A 67 -2.80 -34.05 4.12
C LEU A 67 -3.49 -32.69 4.05
N PHE A 68 -4.36 -32.38 5.00
CA PHE A 68 -5.03 -31.08 5.07
C PHE A 68 -4.02 -29.93 5.23
N VAL A 69 -3.04 -30.08 6.13
CA VAL A 69 -1.97 -29.09 6.32
C VAL A 69 -1.15 -28.90 5.04
N LEU A 70 -0.84 -29.99 4.33
CA LEU A 70 -0.12 -29.94 3.06
C LEU A 70 -0.91 -29.18 1.99
N VAL A 71 -2.22 -29.43 1.89
CA VAL A 71 -3.12 -28.73 0.96
C VAL A 71 -3.21 -27.25 1.31
N CYS A 72 -3.40 -26.89 2.59
CA CYS A 72 -3.40 -25.51 3.05
C CYS A 72 -2.07 -24.80 2.76
N HIS A 73 -0.94 -25.49 2.96
CA HIS A 73 0.38 -24.96 2.63
C HIS A 73 0.52 -24.72 1.11
N GLY A 74 0.08 -25.67 0.29
CA GLY A 74 0.07 -25.52 -1.18
C GLY A 74 -0.79 -24.35 -1.65
N ILE A 75 -2.02 -24.23 -1.13
CA ILE A 75 -2.92 -23.11 -1.42
C ILE A 75 -2.28 -21.78 -1.00
N LYS A 76 -1.70 -21.71 0.20
CA LYS A 76 -1.02 -20.50 0.68
C LYS A 76 0.14 -20.11 -0.22
N MET A 77 0.98 -21.06 -0.63
CA MET A 77 2.11 -20.79 -1.53
C MET A 77 1.64 -20.37 -2.93
N GLY A 78 0.57 -21.00 -3.43
CA GLY A 78 -0.06 -20.64 -4.70
C GLY A 78 -0.66 -19.24 -4.69
N LEU A 79 -1.42 -18.90 -3.65
CA LEU A 79 -1.96 -17.55 -3.44
C LEU A 79 -0.82 -16.54 -3.30
N TYR A 80 0.21 -16.84 -2.52
CA TYR A 80 1.36 -15.94 -2.35
C TYR A 80 2.09 -15.68 -3.66
N ALA A 81 2.34 -16.72 -4.47
CA ALA A 81 2.93 -16.57 -5.80
C ALA A 81 2.02 -15.80 -6.75
N TYR A 82 0.71 -16.07 -6.73
CA TYR A 82 -0.29 -15.38 -7.53
C TYR A 82 -0.33 -13.88 -7.20
N PHE A 83 -0.46 -13.52 -5.92
CA PHE A 83 -0.45 -12.13 -5.46
C PHE A 83 0.89 -11.44 -5.76
N LYS A 84 2.01 -12.13 -5.57
CA LYS A 84 3.34 -11.58 -5.89
C LYS A 84 3.49 -11.29 -7.39
N SER A 85 2.99 -12.15 -8.25
CA SER A 85 3.04 -11.98 -9.72
C SER A 85 2.14 -10.85 -10.21
N HIS A 86 1.00 -10.61 -9.55
CA HIS A 86 0.03 -9.60 -9.99
C HIS A 86 0.14 -8.29 -9.21
N ARG A 87 1.06 -8.16 -8.25
CA ARG A 87 1.23 -6.96 -7.39
C ARG A 87 1.29 -5.65 -8.18
N LYS A 88 1.95 -5.66 -9.34
CA LYS A 88 2.07 -4.48 -10.22
C LYS A 88 0.74 -4.10 -10.88
N GLU A 89 -0.06 -5.09 -11.24
CA GLU A 89 -1.38 -4.89 -11.85
C GLU A 89 -2.38 -4.38 -10.83
N TRP A 90 -2.39 -4.94 -9.61
CA TRP A 90 -3.24 -4.48 -8.51
C TRP A 90 -2.92 -3.04 -8.08
N ASN A 91 -1.64 -2.67 -7.99
CA ASN A 91 -1.26 -1.29 -7.71
C ASN A 91 -1.72 -0.33 -8.82
N ASN A 92 -1.61 -0.72 -10.09
CA ASN A 92 -2.10 0.08 -11.21
C ASN A 92 -3.63 0.23 -11.22
N ILE A 93 -4.37 -0.75 -10.70
CA ILE A 93 -5.83 -0.69 -10.57
C ILE A 93 -6.22 0.25 -9.43
N ALA A 94 -5.58 0.13 -8.27
CA ALA A 94 -5.81 1.03 -7.14
C ALA A 94 -5.47 2.49 -7.50
N ASP A 95 -4.33 2.72 -8.17
CA ASP A 95 -3.93 4.05 -8.65
C ASP A 95 -4.92 4.61 -9.71
N ARG A 96 -5.57 3.74 -10.49
CA ARG A 96 -6.62 4.12 -11.45
C ARG A 96 -7.91 4.51 -10.75
N GLU A 97 -8.34 3.74 -9.75
CA GLU A 97 -9.55 4.01 -8.98
C GLU A 97 -9.42 5.31 -8.18
N GLU A 98 -8.27 5.55 -7.53
CA GLU A 98 -7.98 6.82 -6.82
C GLU A 98 -7.98 8.01 -7.78
N MET A 99 -7.44 7.83 -8.99
CA MET A 99 -7.47 8.85 -10.05
C MET A 99 -8.89 9.11 -10.59
N GLU A 100 -9.71 8.08 -10.77
CA GLU A 100 -11.11 8.23 -11.20
C GLU A 100 -11.93 8.98 -10.14
N GLU A 101 -11.66 8.74 -8.86
CA GLU A 101 -12.29 9.47 -7.74
C GLU A 101 -11.88 10.96 -7.74
N HIS A 102 -10.60 11.27 -7.95
CA HIS A 102 -10.13 12.65 -8.09
C HIS A 102 -10.69 13.37 -9.34
N ILE A 103 -10.86 12.65 -10.45
CA ILE A 103 -11.50 13.19 -11.66
C ILE A 103 -12.98 13.51 -11.38
N ALA A 104 -13.71 12.60 -10.71
CA ALA A 104 -15.11 12.82 -10.36
C ALA A 104 -15.30 14.03 -9.43
N GLN A 105 -14.45 14.16 -8.40
CA GLN A 105 -14.47 15.32 -7.49
C GLN A 105 -14.20 16.65 -8.20
N ASN A 106 -13.24 16.67 -9.13
CA ASN A 106 -12.94 17.87 -9.92
C ASN A 106 -14.08 18.22 -10.89
N LEU A 107 -14.75 17.22 -11.47
CA LEU A 107 -15.91 17.43 -12.34
C LEU A 107 -17.07 18.06 -11.56
N ASP A 108 -17.36 17.57 -10.35
CA ASP A 108 -18.39 18.11 -9.46
C ASP A 108 -18.11 19.57 -9.08
N HIS A 109 -16.85 19.88 -8.75
CA HIS A 109 -16.43 21.24 -8.45
C HIS A 109 -16.57 22.19 -9.66
N ILE A 110 -16.25 21.72 -10.87
CA ILE A 110 -16.42 22.49 -12.11
C ILE A 110 -17.91 22.75 -12.39
N GLN A 111 -18.78 21.74 -12.22
CA GLN A 111 -20.22 21.89 -12.40
C GLN A 111 -20.83 22.88 -11.39
N LYS A 112 -20.43 22.81 -10.12
CA LYS A 112 -20.86 23.73 -9.07
C LYS A 112 -20.44 25.18 -9.39
N LYS A 113 -19.22 25.38 -9.87
CA LYS A 113 -18.70 26.69 -10.28
C LYS A 113 -19.40 27.24 -11.54
N ALA A 114 -19.82 26.37 -12.45
CA ALA A 114 -20.62 26.74 -13.61
C ALA A 114 -22.05 27.15 -13.24
N GLN A 115 -22.66 26.47 -12.26
CA GLN A 115 -23.98 26.84 -11.73
C GLN A 115 -23.95 28.19 -11.00
N GLU A 116 -22.93 28.46 -10.18
CA GLU A 116 -22.74 29.76 -9.50
C GLU A 116 -22.55 30.92 -10.48
N LYS A 117 -21.79 30.70 -11.57
CA LYS A 117 -21.61 31.70 -12.63
C LYS A 117 -22.91 31.96 -13.40
N THR A 118 -23.71 30.93 -13.65
CA THR A 118 -24.99 31.06 -14.37
C THR A 118 -26.05 31.78 -13.53
N ALA A 119 -26.05 31.58 -12.20
CA ALA A 119 -26.89 32.33 -11.27
C ALA A 119 -26.51 33.83 -11.19
N THR A 120 -25.23 34.16 -11.35
CA THR A 120 -24.75 35.56 -11.33
C THR A 120 -25.11 36.32 -12.61
N ILE A 121 -25.09 35.65 -13.77
CA ILE A 121 -25.41 36.26 -15.07
C ILE A 121 -26.92 36.55 -15.22
N THR A 122 -27.78 35.69 -14.68
CA THR A 122 -29.24 35.86 -14.78
C THR A 122 -29.75 37.09 -14.01
N ASN A 123 -29.07 37.50 -12.94
CA ASN A 123 -29.44 38.70 -12.16
C ASN A 123 -29.08 40.03 -12.85
N THR A 124 -28.26 40.02 -13.90
CA THR A 124 -27.78 41.26 -14.55
C THR A 124 -28.57 41.63 -15.81
N LYS A 125 -29.44 40.74 -16.30
CA LYS A 125 -30.12 40.89 -17.61
C LYS A 125 -31.53 41.52 -17.56
N ASN A 126 -31.96 42.02 -16.39
CA ASN A 126 -33.29 42.61 -16.18
C ASN A 126 -33.28 44.17 -16.15
N ALA A 127 -32.55 44.82 -17.06
CA ALA A 127 -32.67 46.26 -17.33
C ALA A 127 -32.99 46.48 -18.82
N ALA A 128 -34.14 47.09 -19.09
CA ALA A 128 -34.78 47.23 -20.41
C ALA A 128 -34.15 48.36 -21.28
N PRO A 129 -34.46 48.42 -22.61
CA PRO A 129 -33.72 49.21 -23.61
C PRO A 129 -34.39 50.55 -23.98
N ILE A 130 -33.65 51.45 -24.64
CA ILE A 130 -34.18 52.65 -25.33
C ILE A 130 -33.61 52.72 -26.76
N ALA A 131 -34.49 53.09 -27.68
CA ALA A 131 -34.38 53.24 -29.14
C ALA A 131 -33.44 54.37 -29.59
N ASP A 132 -32.96 54.37 -30.84
CA ASP A 132 -33.62 55.07 -31.96
C ASP A 132 -32.74 55.16 -33.25
N ASP A 133 -33.46 55.12 -34.37
CA ASP A 133 -33.26 55.69 -35.71
C ASP A 133 -32.07 55.45 -36.68
N THR A 134 -32.48 55.32 -37.96
CA THR A 134 -31.70 55.16 -39.22
C THR A 134 -31.53 56.54 -39.91
N PRO A 135 -30.67 56.74 -40.97
CA PRO A 135 -31.08 56.42 -42.36
C PRO A 135 -29.97 56.12 -43.43
N LYS A 136 -30.34 55.24 -44.39
CA LYS A 136 -30.01 55.07 -45.84
C LYS A 136 -28.70 55.58 -46.48
N ARG A 137 -28.10 54.71 -47.34
CA ARG A 137 -27.62 55.08 -48.72
C ARG A 137 -27.53 53.86 -49.67
N GLU A 138 -28.02 54.03 -50.89
CA GLU A 138 -28.08 53.06 -52.00
C GLU A 138 -26.80 53.08 -52.87
N SER A 139 -26.45 51.94 -53.49
CA SER A 139 -25.91 51.89 -54.86
C SER A 139 -25.87 50.45 -55.43
N ASN A 140 -26.56 50.24 -56.55
CA ASN A 140 -26.42 49.08 -57.46
C ASN A 140 -25.18 49.24 -58.34
N VAL A 141 -24.41 48.19 -58.60
CA VAL A 141 -23.76 47.91 -59.90
C VAL A 141 -23.60 46.40 -60.10
N GLU A 142 -24.02 45.95 -61.27
CA GLU A 142 -23.99 44.62 -61.86
C GLU A 142 -22.66 44.37 -62.60
N SER A 143 -22.03 43.19 -62.45
CA SER A 143 -21.19 42.60 -63.52
C SER A 143 -20.75 41.15 -63.24
N ASN A 144 -21.22 40.25 -64.11
CA ASN A 144 -20.54 39.12 -64.76
C ASN A 144 -19.74 38.07 -63.97
N SER A 145 -20.28 36.84 -64.07
CA SER A 145 -19.63 35.53 -63.89
C SER A 145 -18.38 35.36 -64.78
N PRO A 146 -17.42 34.50 -64.37
CA PRO A 146 -17.35 33.20 -65.03
C PRO A 146 -17.15 32.01 -64.06
N GLU A 147 -17.97 30.98 -64.27
CA GLU A 147 -17.73 29.55 -63.99
C GLU A 147 -16.96 29.20 -62.71
N GLU A 148 -17.64 29.32 -61.57
CA GLU A 148 -17.19 28.68 -60.34
C GLU A 148 -17.77 27.25 -60.31
N VAL A 149 -16.88 26.25 -60.31
CA VAL A 149 -17.24 24.86 -60.01
C VAL A 149 -18.01 24.88 -58.69
N THR A 150 -19.32 24.67 -58.76
CA THR A 150 -20.21 24.71 -57.59
C THR A 150 -19.87 23.55 -56.66
N VAL A 151 -18.90 23.79 -55.77
CA VAL A 151 -18.75 23.05 -54.54
C VAL A 151 -19.95 23.42 -53.70
N THR A 152 -20.88 22.50 -53.50
CA THR A 152 -22.05 22.71 -52.65
C THR A 152 -21.55 23.20 -51.27
N PRO A 153 -22.16 24.24 -50.66
CA PRO A 153 -21.77 24.74 -49.34
C PRO A 153 -21.64 23.63 -48.27
N GLU A 154 -22.44 22.58 -48.43
CA GLU A 154 -22.46 21.36 -47.64
C GLU A 154 -21.18 20.50 -47.77
N ALA A 155 -20.58 20.43 -48.96
CA ALA A 155 -19.34 19.70 -49.20
C ALA A 155 -18.13 20.43 -48.60
N LEU A 156 -18.14 21.76 -48.65
CA LEU A 156 -17.13 22.60 -48.00
C LEU A 156 -17.21 22.50 -46.46
N ALA A 157 -18.42 22.50 -45.91
CA ALA A 157 -18.65 22.30 -44.47
C ALA A 157 -18.20 20.92 -43.99
N LYS A 158 -18.47 19.85 -44.76
CA LYS A 158 -17.99 18.49 -44.46
C LYS A 158 -16.46 18.38 -44.51
N LEU A 159 -15.81 19.07 -45.46
CA LEU A 159 -14.34 19.14 -45.55
C LEU A 159 -13.72 19.89 -44.38
N GLN A 160 -14.35 20.98 -43.94
CA GLN A 160 -13.92 21.75 -42.77
C GLN A 160 -14.03 20.92 -41.49
N LEU A 161 -15.18 20.28 -41.27
CA LEU A 161 -15.42 19.39 -40.13
C LEU A 161 -14.41 18.24 -40.08
N LYS A 162 -14.06 17.63 -41.22
CA LYS A 162 -13.04 16.58 -41.30
C LYS A 162 -11.66 17.09 -40.88
N ARG A 163 -11.29 18.31 -41.27
CA ARG A 163 -10.04 18.95 -40.84
C ARG A 163 -10.03 19.25 -39.35
N ASP A 164 -11.15 19.73 -38.81
CA ASP A 164 -11.28 20.04 -37.39
C ASP A 164 -11.21 18.77 -36.52
N ILE A 165 -11.84 17.67 -36.97
CA ILE A 165 -11.74 16.36 -36.30
C ILE A 165 -10.30 15.83 -36.35
N GLN A 166 -9.62 15.93 -37.49
CA GLN A 166 -8.23 15.48 -37.60
C GLN A 166 -7.32 16.29 -36.67
N LYS A 167 -7.48 17.61 -36.66
CA LYS A 167 -6.74 18.49 -35.77
C LYS A 167 -6.97 18.14 -34.30
N ALA A 168 -8.22 17.88 -33.90
CA ALA A 168 -8.56 17.46 -32.55
C ALA A 168 -7.94 16.09 -32.19
N HIS A 169 -7.84 15.16 -33.14
CA HIS A 169 -7.17 13.89 -32.95
C HIS A 169 -5.66 14.07 -32.74
N ASP A 170 -5.01 14.89 -33.58
CA ASP A 170 -3.56 15.16 -33.49
C ASP A 170 -3.22 15.87 -32.16
N GLU A 171 -4.05 16.83 -31.72
CA GLU A 171 -3.91 17.50 -30.42
C GLU A 171 -4.11 16.53 -29.25
N LEU A 172 -5.07 15.61 -29.36
CA LEU A 172 -5.31 14.57 -28.35
C LEU A 172 -4.13 13.60 -28.25
N GLU A 173 -3.55 13.18 -29.38
CA GLU A 173 -2.38 12.30 -29.40
C GLU A 173 -1.17 12.95 -28.72
N VAL A 174 -0.91 14.22 -29.01
CA VAL A 174 0.14 15.00 -28.33
C VAL A 174 -0.12 15.08 -26.82
N PHE A 175 -1.36 15.34 -26.42
CA PHE A 175 -1.75 15.38 -25.00
C PHE A 175 -1.55 14.03 -24.30
N ILE A 176 -1.99 12.93 -24.90
CA ILE A 176 -1.81 11.57 -24.35
C ILE A 176 -0.32 11.26 -24.14
N ASN A 177 0.51 11.56 -25.13
CA ASN A 177 1.95 11.35 -25.05
C ASN A 177 2.58 12.19 -23.92
N GLN A 178 2.17 13.45 -23.77
CA GLN A 178 2.65 14.31 -22.69
C GLN A 178 2.26 13.76 -21.30
N VAL A 179 1.00 13.35 -21.12
CA VAL A 179 0.53 12.77 -19.86
C VAL A 179 1.31 11.49 -19.50
N GLN A 180 1.65 10.67 -20.49
CA GLN A 180 2.47 9.47 -20.25
C GLN A 180 3.89 9.82 -19.79
N ILE A 181 4.52 10.83 -20.41
CA ILE A 181 5.84 11.31 -20.01
C ILE A 181 5.79 11.86 -18.58
N ASP A 182 4.82 12.71 -18.26
CA ASP A 182 4.68 13.33 -16.94
C ASP A 182 4.47 12.26 -15.87
N ARG A 183 3.62 11.26 -16.12
CA ARG A 183 3.41 10.11 -15.22
C ARG A 183 4.70 9.33 -14.97
N LYS A 184 5.48 9.08 -16.03
CA LYS A 184 6.76 8.37 -15.93
C LYS A 184 7.75 9.16 -15.07
N GLN A 185 7.87 10.46 -15.31
CA GLN A 185 8.77 11.35 -14.55
C GLN A 185 8.35 11.45 -13.08
N MET A 186 7.05 11.59 -12.80
CA MET A 186 6.55 11.60 -11.42
C MET A 186 6.84 10.30 -10.69
N ASN A 187 6.65 9.14 -11.35
CA ASN A 187 6.93 7.85 -10.75
C ASN A 187 8.44 7.65 -10.50
N GLU A 188 9.30 8.03 -11.45
CA GLU A 188 10.75 7.99 -11.28
C GLU A 188 11.22 8.89 -10.13
N ALA A 189 10.65 10.10 -10.01
CA ALA A 189 10.93 11.01 -8.91
C ALA A 189 10.46 10.45 -7.56
N LYS A 190 9.30 9.79 -7.51
CA LYS A 190 8.79 9.11 -6.30
C LYS A 190 9.72 7.98 -5.88
N VAL A 191 10.10 7.09 -6.80
CA VAL A 191 11.03 5.98 -6.53
C VAL A 191 12.39 6.51 -6.06
N ALA A 192 12.93 7.55 -6.71
CA ALA A 192 14.18 8.16 -6.29
C ALA A 192 14.09 8.78 -4.89
N ARG A 193 12.96 9.41 -4.54
CA ARG A 193 12.71 9.97 -3.21
C ARG A 193 12.63 8.87 -2.14
N GLU A 194 11.92 7.79 -2.41
CA GLU A 194 11.82 6.64 -1.50
C GLU A 194 13.17 5.93 -1.31
N ALA A 195 13.95 5.78 -2.38
CA ALA A 195 15.29 5.21 -2.32
C ALA A 195 16.24 6.07 -1.47
N ARG A 196 16.25 7.40 -1.66
CA ARG A 196 17.05 8.32 -0.83
C ARG A 196 16.64 8.27 0.64
N LYS A 197 15.34 8.18 0.91
CA LYS A 197 14.82 8.04 2.26
C LYS A 197 15.32 6.74 2.90
N LEU A 198 15.20 5.61 2.19
CA LEU A 198 15.70 4.32 2.68
C LEU A 198 17.21 4.38 2.95
N GLU A 199 18.00 4.95 2.04
CA GLU A 199 19.45 5.10 2.23
C GLU A 199 19.78 5.90 3.50
N ALA A 200 19.07 7.01 3.75
CA ALA A 200 19.24 7.80 4.97
C ALA A 200 18.91 6.98 6.24
N ILE A 201 17.89 6.13 6.19
CA ILE A 201 17.48 5.26 7.29
C ILE A 201 18.51 4.17 7.57
N LEU A 202 19.14 3.61 6.52
CA LEU A 202 20.23 2.66 6.66
C LEU A 202 21.47 3.33 7.26
N LYS A 203 21.83 4.55 6.83
CA LYS A 203 22.92 5.33 7.46
C LYS A 203 22.63 5.64 8.93
N TYR A 204 21.42 6.11 9.24
CA TYR A 204 20.98 6.30 10.63
C TYR A 204 21.14 5.01 11.44
N THR A 205 20.72 3.88 10.88
CA THR A 205 20.85 2.56 11.51
C THR A 205 22.29 2.26 11.86
N ARG A 206 23.20 2.43 10.90
CA ARG A 206 24.64 2.19 11.09
C ARG A 206 25.23 3.10 12.16
N TYR A 207 25.07 4.41 12.01
CA TYR A 207 25.70 5.40 12.89
C TYR A 207 25.12 5.40 14.29
N THR A 208 23.86 5.02 14.47
CA THR A 208 23.27 4.87 15.80
C THR A 208 23.86 3.69 16.55
N LEU A 209 24.11 2.56 15.88
CA LEU A 209 24.53 1.32 16.52
C LEU A 209 26.05 1.14 16.58
N MET A 210 26.80 1.69 15.62
CA MET A 210 28.26 1.58 15.55
C MET A 210 28.98 1.94 16.87
N PRO A 211 28.64 3.04 17.60
CA PRO A 211 29.27 3.38 18.87
C PRO A 211 29.06 2.36 20.00
N HIS A 212 28.12 1.43 19.84
CA HIS A 212 27.77 0.42 20.83
C HIS A 212 28.53 -0.92 20.65
N GLY A 213 29.49 -0.98 19.73
CA GLY A 213 30.35 -2.17 19.55
C GLY A 213 29.68 -3.32 18.80
N PHE A 214 28.78 -2.98 17.86
CA PHE A 214 28.32 -3.93 16.86
C PHE A 214 29.40 -4.13 15.78
N THR A 215 29.61 -5.36 15.33
CA THR A 215 30.54 -5.64 14.22
C THR A 215 29.93 -5.20 12.89
N ASP A 216 30.75 -5.06 11.85
CA ASP A 216 30.23 -4.72 10.51
C ASP A 216 29.24 -5.77 9.98
N GLU A 217 29.43 -7.05 10.31
CA GLU A 217 28.49 -8.12 9.95
C GLU A 217 27.15 -7.97 10.69
N GLU A 218 27.17 -7.66 11.99
CA GLU A 218 25.94 -7.42 12.75
C GLU A 218 25.23 -6.17 12.24
N LEU A 219 25.96 -5.08 11.95
CA LEU A 219 25.40 -3.86 11.36
C LEU A 219 24.76 -4.14 10.01
N TYR A 220 25.42 -4.90 9.13
CA TYR A 220 24.87 -5.29 7.84
C TYR A 220 23.59 -6.13 7.97
N GLN A 221 23.55 -7.08 8.91
CA GLN A 221 22.34 -7.86 9.19
C GLN A 221 21.19 -6.98 9.68
N ILE A 222 21.48 -6.00 10.55
CA ILE A 222 20.48 -5.07 11.05
C ILE A 222 19.99 -4.13 9.94
N GLU A 223 20.87 -3.65 9.08
CA GLU A 223 20.51 -2.85 7.90
C GLU A 223 19.59 -3.61 6.95
N GLU A 224 19.92 -4.86 6.63
CA GLU A 224 19.06 -5.71 5.79
C GLU A 224 17.72 -5.99 6.47
N ALA A 225 17.72 -6.17 7.79
CA ALA A 225 16.49 -6.31 8.56
C ALA A 225 15.60 -5.07 8.48
N VAL A 226 16.18 -3.88 8.61
CA VAL A 226 15.48 -2.59 8.48
C VAL A 226 14.95 -2.41 7.06
N LYS A 227 15.73 -2.77 6.04
CA LYS A 227 15.31 -2.74 4.65
C LYS A 227 14.07 -3.63 4.41
N LEU A 228 14.10 -4.86 4.91
CA LEU A 228 12.96 -5.78 4.81
C LEU A 228 11.73 -5.26 5.57
N LEU A 229 11.90 -4.65 6.74
CA LEU A 229 10.82 -4.01 7.49
C LEU A 229 10.12 -2.94 6.64
N VAL A 230 10.89 -2.08 5.97
CA VAL A 230 10.38 -0.99 5.13
C VAL A 230 9.73 -1.50 3.85
N GLU A 231 10.34 -2.47 3.16
CA GLU A 231 9.83 -2.99 1.88
C GLU A 231 8.54 -3.82 2.03
N LEU A 232 8.40 -4.51 3.17
CA LEU A 232 7.31 -5.46 3.41
C LEU A 232 6.25 -4.94 4.38
N ASN A 233 6.46 -3.79 5.04
CA ASN A 233 5.63 -3.28 6.14
C ASN A 233 5.29 -4.36 7.19
N GLY A 234 6.19 -5.32 7.40
CA GLY A 234 5.82 -6.55 8.08
C GLY A 234 6.96 -7.52 8.31
N ILE A 235 6.72 -8.43 9.25
CA ILE A 235 7.70 -9.41 9.72
C ILE A 235 7.79 -10.55 8.70
N THR A 236 8.84 -10.56 7.89
CA THR A 236 9.41 -11.83 7.45
C THR A 236 9.97 -12.51 8.70
N ARG A 237 9.75 -13.83 8.85
CA ARG A 237 10.48 -14.63 9.84
C ARG A 237 11.96 -14.45 9.52
N MET A 238 12.61 -13.48 10.13
CA MET A 238 14.06 -13.40 10.11
C MET A 238 14.51 -14.65 10.83
N GLU A 239 15.20 -15.54 10.11
CA GLU A 239 16.02 -16.55 10.77
C GLU A 239 16.82 -15.83 11.83
N VAL A 240 16.75 -16.33 13.06
CA VAL A 240 17.21 -15.67 14.27
C VAL A 240 18.57 -15.04 14.02
N LEU A 241 18.61 -13.72 13.83
CA LEU A 241 19.85 -12.98 13.70
C LEU A 241 20.56 -13.15 15.04
N SER A 242 21.76 -13.74 15.02
CA SER A 242 22.53 -13.99 16.23
C SER A 242 23.21 -12.70 16.69
N ILE A 243 22.42 -11.69 17.04
CA ILE A 243 22.90 -10.41 17.56
C ILE A 243 23.05 -10.54 19.07
N GLY A 244 24.30 -10.50 19.53
CA GLY A 244 24.64 -10.65 20.95
C GLY A 244 24.42 -9.36 21.75
N LYS A 245 24.18 -9.50 23.07
CA LYS A 245 24.05 -8.35 23.96
C LYS A 245 25.31 -7.47 23.94
N LYS A 246 25.12 -6.16 23.83
CA LYS A 246 26.17 -5.14 23.94
C LYS A 246 26.14 -4.44 25.29
N LYS A 247 27.31 -4.17 25.84
CA LYS A 247 27.44 -3.51 27.15
C LYS A 247 26.93 -2.07 27.07
N GLY A 248 26.07 -1.68 28.00
CA GLY A 248 25.52 -0.32 28.09
C GLY A 248 24.23 -0.10 27.30
N LEU A 249 23.85 -1.02 26.40
CA LEU A 249 22.62 -0.92 25.62
C LEU A 249 21.44 -1.55 26.40
N LYS A 250 20.39 -0.77 26.68
CA LYS A 250 19.20 -1.23 27.40
C LYS A 250 18.06 -1.54 26.41
N GLN A 251 17.07 -2.29 26.88
CA GLN A 251 15.83 -2.51 26.12
C GLN A 251 15.14 -1.19 25.72
N ALA A 252 15.26 -0.14 26.54
CA ALA A 252 14.68 1.17 26.22
C ALA A 252 15.33 1.81 24.99
N ASP A 253 16.67 1.76 24.88
CA ASP A 253 17.41 2.29 23.73
C ASP A 253 17.01 1.58 22.44
N LEU A 254 16.88 0.25 22.49
CA LEU A 254 16.46 -0.58 21.36
C LEU A 254 15.01 -0.33 20.94
N LYS A 255 14.11 -0.10 21.89
CA LYS A 255 12.72 0.27 21.59
C LYS A 255 12.65 1.63 20.91
N ASN A 256 13.40 2.62 21.42
CA ASN A 256 13.49 3.95 20.83
C ASN A 256 14.06 3.87 19.40
N PHE A 257 15.13 3.10 19.20
CA PHE A 257 15.71 2.83 17.89
C PHE A 257 14.66 2.31 16.89
N CYS A 258 13.93 1.25 17.25
CA CYS A 258 12.89 0.68 16.38
C CYS A 258 11.75 1.66 16.12
N TRP A 259 11.33 2.42 17.14
CA TRP A 259 10.28 3.43 16.99
C TRP A 259 10.70 4.57 16.05
N ASN A 260 11.93 5.07 16.18
CA ASN A 260 12.46 6.15 15.34
C ASN A 260 12.37 5.76 13.86
N ILE A 261 12.78 4.54 13.50
CA ILE A 261 12.69 4.02 12.12
C ILE A 261 11.23 3.85 11.69
N ALA A 262 10.42 3.14 12.48
CA ALA A 262 9.03 2.83 12.16
C ALA A 262 8.18 4.09 11.95
N SER A 263 8.42 5.13 12.76
CA SER A 263 7.72 6.41 12.67
C SER A 263 7.89 7.09 11.31
N GLN A 264 9.03 6.90 10.64
CA GLN A 264 9.29 7.50 9.33
C GLN A 264 8.37 6.94 8.25
N TYR A 265 7.94 5.69 8.39
CA TYR A 265 7.12 4.99 7.40
C TYR A 265 5.67 4.77 7.85
N GLY A 266 5.30 5.27 9.04
CA GLY A 266 3.97 5.06 9.59
C GLY A 266 3.69 3.59 9.94
N ILE A 267 4.73 2.82 10.26
CA ILE A 267 4.59 1.39 10.60
C ILE A 267 3.91 1.28 11.97
N ASP A 268 2.93 0.39 12.07
CA ASP A 268 2.11 0.28 13.26
C ASP A 268 2.91 -0.23 14.49
N PRO A 269 2.49 0.12 15.72
CA PRO A 269 3.20 -0.26 16.93
C PRO A 269 3.31 -1.77 17.15
N LYS A 270 2.34 -2.57 16.70
CA LYS A 270 2.35 -4.02 16.90
C LYS A 270 3.42 -4.67 16.00
N THR A 271 3.49 -4.25 14.74
CA THR A 271 4.55 -4.69 13.82
C THR A 271 5.92 -4.25 14.30
N THR A 272 6.04 -3.01 14.77
CA THR A 272 7.30 -2.47 15.32
C THR A 272 7.78 -3.25 16.56
N ALA A 273 6.86 -3.63 17.45
CA ALA A 273 7.20 -4.40 18.65
C ALA A 273 7.69 -5.81 18.33
N LEU A 274 7.06 -6.47 17.36
CA LEU A 274 7.49 -7.79 16.89
C LEU A 274 8.82 -7.71 16.14
N PHE A 275 9.06 -6.66 15.36
CA PHE A 275 10.36 -6.39 14.75
C PHE A 275 11.45 -6.23 15.82
N ALA A 276 11.22 -5.40 16.85
CA ALA A 276 12.16 -5.22 17.95
C ALA A 276 12.47 -6.55 18.68
N LEU A 277 11.44 -7.36 18.95
CA LEU A 277 11.59 -8.67 19.59
C LEU A 277 12.43 -9.62 18.74
N ASN A 278 12.16 -9.72 17.44
CA ASN A 278 12.86 -10.66 16.57
C ASN A 278 14.29 -10.20 16.28
N LEU A 279 14.50 -8.92 16.02
CA LEU A 279 15.80 -8.35 15.71
C LEU A 279 16.74 -8.38 16.92
N PHE A 280 16.23 -8.00 18.10
CA PHE A 280 17.03 -7.94 19.34
C PHE A 280 16.60 -8.99 20.36
N TYR A 281 16.37 -10.22 19.89
CA TYR A 281 15.86 -11.32 20.71
C TYR A 281 16.65 -11.53 22.00
N ALA A 282 17.98 -11.41 21.96
CA ALA A 282 18.83 -11.55 23.13
C ALA A 282 18.44 -10.59 24.28
N TRP A 283 17.96 -9.38 23.96
CA TRP A 283 17.48 -8.42 24.97
C TRP A 283 16.05 -8.69 25.41
N PHE A 284 15.19 -9.18 24.52
CA PHE A 284 13.74 -9.30 24.73
C PHE A 284 13.25 -10.73 24.97
N SER A 285 14.13 -11.72 25.12
CA SER A 285 13.77 -13.14 25.24
C SER A 285 12.72 -13.46 26.31
N ASN A 286 12.66 -12.65 27.36
CA ASN A 286 11.72 -12.79 28.48
C ASN A 286 10.67 -11.67 28.50
N THR A 287 10.44 -10.98 27.38
CA THR A 287 9.52 -9.84 27.29
C THR A 287 8.43 -10.14 26.27
N GLU A 288 7.17 -9.99 26.67
CA GLU A 288 6.06 -10.18 25.76
C GLU A 288 6.00 -9.06 24.70
N PRO A 289 5.65 -9.37 23.43
CA PRO A 289 5.47 -8.36 22.38
C PRO A 289 4.51 -7.23 22.78
N SER A 290 3.45 -7.57 23.52
CA SER A 290 2.44 -6.63 24.04
C SER A 290 3.04 -5.58 24.98
N SER A 291 4.05 -5.97 25.77
CA SER A 291 4.75 -5.09 26.71
C SER A 291 5.74 -4.18 25.99
N ILE A 292 6.41 -4.71 24.96
CA ILE A 292 7.27 -3.91 24.06
C ILE A 292 6.41 -2.84 23.38
N GLN A 293 5.28 -3.24 22.78
CA GLN A 293 4.36 -2.34 22.07
C GLN A 293 3.93 -1.15 22.93
N LYS A 294 3.52 -1.38 24.18
CA LYS A 294 3.08 -0.31 25.09
C LYS A 294 4.17 0.70 25.43
N THR A 295 5.44 0.31 25.30
CA THR A 295 6.59 1.08 25.77
C THR A 295 7.63 1.34 24.68
N LEU A 296 7.22 1.27 23.41
CA LEU A 296 8.06 1.53 22.23
C LEU A 296 8.64 2.94 22.23
N ARG A 297 7.84 3.91 22.64
CA ARG A 297 8.24 5.31 22.79
C ARG A 297 8.57 5.60 24.24
N ASN A 298 9.85 5.61 24.58
CA ASN A 298 10.27 5.91 25.94
C ASN A 298 11.02 7.24 26.01
N THR A 299 10.37 8.24 26.61
CA THR A 299 10.90 9.60 26.77
C THR A 299 11.33 9.89 28.21
N ALA A 300 11.10 8.97 29.15
CA ALA A 300 11.33 9.19 30.57
C ALA A 300 12.67 8.60 31.02
N GLY A 301 13.76 9.34 30.85
CA GLY A 301 15.08 8.97 31.37
C GLY A 301 16.23 9.33 30.44
N THR A 302 17.45 9.05 30.87
CA THR A 302 18.66 9.23 30.05
C THR A 302 18.93 7.96 29.26
N TYR A 303 18.73 8.03 27.95
CA TYR A 303 18.93 6.94 26.99
C TYR A 303 20.10 7.26 26.07
N THR A 304 20.86 6.25 25.65
CA THR A 304 21.92 6.45 24.66
C THR A 304 21.35 6.58 23.26
N ILE A 305 20.17 5.98 23.02
CA ILE A 305 19.37 6.19 21.82
C ILE A 305 18.06 6.84 22.23
N GLU A 306 17.95 8.13 21.95
CA GLU A 306 16.77 8.93 22.29
C GLU A 306 15.68 8.82 21.23
N ILE A 307 14.45 9.19 21.61
CA ILE A 307 13.33 9.28 20.66
C ILE A 307 13.54 10.50 19.77
N ASP A 308 13.52 10.27 18.47
CA ASP A 308 13.65 11.30 17.45
C ASP A 308 12.74 10.97 16.27
N ALA A 309 11.82 11.89 15.95
CA ALA A 309 10.91 11.76 14.83
C ALA A 309 11.48 12.36 13.53
N ASN A 310 12.61 13.06 13.60
CA ASN A 310 13.24 13.75 12.48
C ASN A 310 14.67 13.23 12.23
N ILE A 311 14.86 11.90 12.38
CA ILE A 311 16.18 11.26 12.26
C ILE A 311 16.89 11.50 10.92
N ILE A 312 16.15 11.81 9.85
CA ILE A 312 16.72 12.13 8.54
C ILE A 312 17.34 13.54 8.55
N ASP A 313 16.67 14.51 9.17
CA ASP A 313 17.16 15.89 9.27
C ASP A 313 18.36 15.99 10.23
N HIS A 314 18.37 15.14 11.26
CA HIS A 314 19.46 15.06 12.24
C HIS A 314 20.61 14.12 11.84
N LEU A 315 20.49 13.43 10.69
CA LEU A 315 21.49 12.46 10.23
C LEU A 315 22.90 13.08 10.04
N PRO A 316 23.07 14.28 9.45
CA PRO A 316 24.40 14.86 9.27
C PRO A 316 25.12 15.11 10.60
N GLN A 317 24.41 15.54 11.65
CA GLN A 317 24.98 15.76 12.97
C GLN A 317 25.37 14.44 13.64
N LEU A 318 24.57 13.38 13.43
CA LEU A 318 24.90 12.04 13.91
C LEU A 318 26.15 11.48 13.22
N GLU A 319 26.24 11.63 11.89
CA GLU A 319 27.39 11.21 11.10
C GLU A 319 28.66 11.94 11.53
N GLU A 320 28.62 13.27 11.67
CA GLU A 320 29.75 14.06 12.17
C GLU A 320 30.18 13.63 13.57
N LYS A 321 29.23 13.32 14.46
CA LYS A 321 29.50 12.86 15.82
C LYS A 321 30.20 11.49 15.83
N VAL A 322 29.86 10.60 14.91
CA VAL A 322 30.36 9.21 14.88
C VAL A 322 31.68 9.11 14.12
N LEU A 323 31.81 9.78 12.97
CA LEU A 323 32.98 9.70 12.10
C LEU A 323 34.03 10.79 12.38
N GLY A 324 33.66 11.85 13.09
CA GLY A 324 34.50 13.03 13.31
C GLY A 324 34.56 13.96 12.09
N LYS A 325 35.05 15.19 12.30
CA LYS A 325 35.03 16.30 11.33
C LYS A 325 35.83 16.11 10.02
N ASN A 326 36.50 14.98 9.81
CA ASN A 326 37.54 14.83 8.78
C ASN A 326 37.13 14.04 7.52
N HIS A 327 35.86 13.67 7.36
CA HIS A 327 35.35 13.07 6.12
C HIS A 327 34.51 14.10 5.35
N LYS A 328 35.19 14.96 4.58
CA LYS A 328 34.60 15.76 3.50
C LYS A 328 35.36 15.50 2.22
#